data_AF-A0A9D8JGQ1-F1
#
_entry.id   AF-A0A9D8JGQ1-F1
#
_cell.length_a   1.000
_cell.length_b   1.000
_cell.length_c   1.000
_cell.angle_alpha   90.00
_cell.angle_beta   90.00
_cell.angle_gamma   90.00
#
_symmetry.space_group_name_H-M   'P 1'
#
loop_
_entity.id
_entity.type
_entity.pdbx_description
1 polymer ?
#
loop_
_entity_poly.entity_id
_entity_poly.type
_entity_poly.pdbx_seq_one_letter_code
_entity_poly.pdbx_strand_id
1 'polypeptide(L)'
;TVGTLRVTANSATVPAVRTDQSGAGPTALFMGGNVGIGTTAPNQKLSVSGVVESTSGGIKFPDATTQTTSASNGISSCPSGYTMIGTTGKRGTFCISTAERTAATWATAMQTCINLNLTEGSAFLCSYNQWYKACLAGTPTSMTNNWEWTSNITNNTNAMQAGNGSCGALSNASDFTTTSYTYRCCLE
;
A
#
# COMPACT_ATOMS: atom_id res chain seq x y z
N THR A 1 -45.86 20.07 14.84
CA THR A 1 -44.88 20.77 15.70
C THR A 1 -43.80 19.78 16.06
N VAL A 2 -42.58 19.93 15.52
CA VAL A 2 -41.48 19.05 15.93
C VAL A 2 -40.95 19.62 17.25
N GLY A 3 -41.40 19.05 18.37
CA GLY A 3 -40.84 19.38 19.68
C GLY A 3 -39.38 18.92 19.72
N THR A 4 -38.50 19.75 20.27
CA THR A 4 -37.12 19.34 20.56
C THR A 4 -37.06 18.91 22.02
N LEU A 5 -36.62 17.68 22.28
CA LEU A 5 -36.28 17.26 23.63
C LEU A 5 -34.88 17.78 23.94
N ARG A 6 -34.78 18.82 24.77
CA ARG A 6 -33.50 19.29 25.32
C ARG A 6 -33.32 18.71 26.71
N VAL A 7 -32.40 17.76 26.86
CA VAL A 7 -31.98 17.26 28.17
C VAL A 7 -30.67 17.93 28.55
N THR A 8 -30.62 18.54 29.73
CA THR A 8 -29.41 19.19 30.27
C THR A 8 -29.02 18.49 31.56
N ALA A 9 -27.79 18.00 31.68
CA ALA A 9 -27.28 17.55 32.98
C ALA A 9 -27.04 18.77 33.87
N ASN A 10 -27.57 18.75 35.10
CA ASN A 10 -27.28 19.75 36.13
C ASN A 10 -26.14 19.29 37.07
N SER A 11 -25.39 18.27 36.67
CA SER A 11 -24.26 17.75 37.42
C SER A 11 -23.23 17.19 36.45
N ALA A 12 -21.94 17.50 36.67
CA ALA A 12 -20.84 16.95 35.88
C ALA A 12 -20.60 15.45 36.14
N THR A 13 -21.18 14.90 37.21
CA THR A 13 -20.98 13.50 37.64
C THR A 13 -22.19 12.61 37.37
N VAL A 14 -23.34 13.19 37.00
CA VAL A 14 -24.56 12.44 36.68
C VAL A 14 -24.86 12.64 35.20
N PRO A 15 -24.92 11.58 34.38
CA PRO A 15 -25.24 11.71 32.97
C PRO A 15 -26.63 12.32 32.78
N ALA A 16 -26.77 13.21 31.79
CA ALA A 16 -28.04 13.88 31.46
C ALA A 16 -29.14 12.85 31.11
N VAL A 17 -28.72 11.73 30.51
CA VAL A 17 -29.57 10.62 30.13
C VAL A 17 -28.81 9.35 30.47
N ARG A 18 -29.39 8.49 31.32
CA ARG A 18 -28.94 7.10 31.54
C ARG A 18 -29.99 6.17 30.95
N THR A 19 -29.59 5.32 30.02
CA THR A 19 -30.43 4.26 29.46
C THR A 19 -29.83 2.92 29.87
N ASP A 20 -30.48 2.25 30.82
CA ASP A 20 -30.12 0.89 31.23
C ASP A 20 -30.90 -0.10 30.37
N GLN A 21 -30.19 -0.87 29.54
CA GLN A 21 -30.84 -1.90 28.74
C GLN A 21 -30.61 -3.28 29.35
N SER A 22 -31.70 -4.00 29.63
CA SER A 22 -31.69 -5.35 30.22
C SER A 22 -31.96 -6.47 29.21
N GLY A 23 -31.86 -6.19 27.89
CA GLY A 23 -32.24 -7.11 26.81
C GLY A 23 -31.23 -7.15 25.66
N ALA A 24 -31.63 -7.73 24.51
CA ALA A 24 -30.77 -7.92 23.33
C ALA A 24 -30.97 -6.85 22.22
N GLY A 25 -31.47 -5.67 22.57
CA GLY A 25 -31.77 -4.62 21.59
C GLY A 25 -30.66 -3.57 21.45
N PRO A 26 -30.80 -2.58 20.56
CA PRO A 26 -29.95 -1.39 20.59
C PRO A 26 -30.37 -0.45 21.74
N THR A 27 -29.41 0.05 22.51
CA THR A 27 -29.68 1.02 23.60
C THR A 27 -30.28 2.32 23.08
N ALA A 28 -30.00 2.68 21.83
CA ALA A 28 -30.61 3.80 21.12
C ALA A 28 -30.77 3.46 19.63
N LEU A 29 -31.90 3.84 19.04
CA LEU A 29 -32.17 3.72 17.61
C LEU A 29 -32.54 5.11 17.05
N PHE A 30 -31.76 5.60 16.10
CA PHE A 30 -32.01 6.88 15.41
C PHE A 30 -32.73 6.59 14.09
N MET A 31 -34.06 6.69 14.09
CA MET A 31 -34.91 6.34 12.94
C MET A 31 -34.98 7.43 11.84
N GLY A 32 -34.30 8.55 12.04
CA GLY A 32 -34.30 9.67 11.10
C GLY A 32 -33.30 10.76 11.51
N GLY A 33 -33.10 11.74 10.63
CA GLY A 33 -32.07 12.77 10.83
C GLY A 33 -30.64 12.23 10.71
N ASN A 34 -29.69 13.05 11.17
CA ASN A 34 -28.27 12.75 11.23
C ASN A 34 -27.82 12.84 12.71
N VAL A 35 -26.87 12.00 13.12
CA VAL A 35 -26.30 12.00 14.48
C VAL A 35 -25.02 12.85 14.49
N GLY A 36 -25.02 13.92 15.27
CA GLY A 36 -23.85 14.76 15.51
C GLY A 36 -23.26 14.52 16.89
N ILE A 37 -21.95 14.26 16.98
CA ILE A 37 -21.18 14.21 18.23
C ILE A 37 -20.23 15.41 18.23
N GLY A 38 -20.44 16.37 19.12
CA GLY A 38 -19.67 17.63 19.15
C GLY A 38 -19.93 18.57 17.97
N THR A 39 -20.99 18.33 17.18
CA THR A 39 -21.42 19.19 16.07
C THR A 39 -22.95 19.27 16.01
N THR A 40 -23.47 20.44 15.67
CA THR A 40 -24.92 20.71 15.51
C THR A 40 -25.38 20.70 14.05
N ALA A 41 -24.44 20.67 13.10
CA ALA A 41 -24.71 20.69 11.67
C ALA A 41 -24.02 19.48 10.97
N PRO A 42 -24.49 18.26 11.22
CA PRO A 42 -23.92 17.06 10.61
C PRO A 42 -24.23 16.98 9.10
N ASN A 43 -23.18 16.93 8.27
CA ASN A 43 -23.28 16.79 6.81
C ASN A 43 -23.53 15.36 6.34
N GLN A 44 -23.32 14.37 7.22
CA GLN A 44 -23.50 12.94 6.94
C GLN A 44 -24.32 12.29 8.06
N LYS A 45 -24.78 11.06 7.84
CA LYS A 45 -25.62 10.31 8.79
C LYS A 45 -25.00 10.21 10.19
N LEU A 46 -23.68 10.11 10.26
CA LEU A 46 -22.89 10.29 11.47
C LEU A 46 -21.83 11.35 11.19
N SER A 47 -21.69 12.34 12.08
CA SER A 47 -20.57 13.30 12.07
C SER A 47 -20.02 13.49 13.47
N VAL A 48 -18.72 13.31 13.63
CA VAL A 48 -18.01 13.48 14.90
C VAL A 48 -17.02 14.63 14.75
N SER A 49 -17.13 15.64 15.60
CA SER A 49 -16.14 16.71 15.73
C SER A 49 -15.10 16.25 16.77
N GLY A 50 -14.10 15.48 16.34
CA GLY A 50 -13.08 14.92 17.21
C GLY A 50 -12.50 13.59 16.71
N VAL A 51 -11.75 12.90 17.57
CA VAL A 51 -11.18 11.58 17.30
C VAL A 51 -12.22 10.49 17.53
N VAL A 52 -12.27 9.50 16.63
CA VAL A 52 -13.06 8.27 16.80
C VAL A 52 -12.09 7.14 17.14
N GLU A 53 -12.30 6.48 18.28
CA GLU A 53 -11.53 5.31 18.70
C GLU A 53 -12.35 4.03 18.52
N SER A 54 -11.75 3.01 17.90
CA SER A 54 -12.28 1.65 17.85
C SER A 54 -11.33 0.73 18.57
N THR A 55 -11.74 0.20 19.73
CA THR A 55 -10.90 -0.66 20.59
C THR A 55 -10.93 -2.13 20.19
N SER A 56 -11.91 -2.53 19.37
CA SER A 56 -12.05 -3.89 18.86
C SER A 56 -12.85 -3.90 17.56
N GLY A 57 -12.49 -4.75 16.61
CA GLY A 57 -13.28 -4.98 15.39
C GLY A 57 -13.13 -3.95 14.27
N GLY A 58 -12.47 -2.80 14.50
CA GLY A 58 -12.12 -1.85 13.43
C GLY A 58 -13.30 -1.03 12.88
N ILE A 59 -13.17 -0.56 11.64
CA ILE A 59 -14.20 0.21 10.90
C ILE A 59 -14.56 -0.54 9.60
N LYS A 60 -15.86 -0.84 9.41
CA LYS A 60 -16.39 -1.51 8.21
C LYS A 60 -16.70 -0.50 7.11
N PHE A 61 -16.28 -0.78 5.89
CA PHE A 61 -16.56 0.04 4.71
C PHE A 61 -17.65 -0.60 3.81
N PRO A 62 -18.28 0.19 2.91
CA PRO A 62 -19.32 -0.29 2.00
C PRO A 62 -18.88 -1.39 1.02
N ASP A 63 -17.57 -1.52 0.77
CA ASP A 63 -16.96 -2.60 -0.03
C ASP A 63 -16.86 -3.93 0.74
N ALA A 64 -17.46 -4.00 1.93
CA ALA A 64 -17.42 -5.10 2.86
C ALA A 64 -16.02 -5.42 3.41
N THR A 65 -15.04 -4.52 3.31
CA THR A 65 -13.77 -4.65 4.02
C THR A 65 -13.85 -4.02 5.41
N THR A 66 -13.07 -4.54 6.36
CA THR A 66 -12.95 -3.96 7.70
C THR A 66 -11.51 -3.54 7.92
N GLN A 67 -11.28 -2.24 8.14
CA GLN A 67 -9.98 -1.74 8.53
C GLN A 67 -9.80 -1.95 10.03
N THR A 68 -9.02 -2.97 10.38
CA THR A 68 -8.70 -3.36 11.78
C THR A 68 -7.39 -2.76 12.28
N THR A 69 -6.58 -2.20 11.39
CA THR A 69 -5.33 -1.50 11.69
C THR A 69 -5.31 -0.18 10.92
N SER A 70 -4.47 0.78 11.30
CA SER A 70 -4.25 1.97 10.47
C SER A 70 -3.90 1.55 9.05
N ALA A 71 -4.36 2.28 8.02
CA ALA A 71 -3.92 2.05 6.65
C ALA A 71 -2.40 1.88 6.61
N SER A 72 -1.93 0.69 6.23
CA SER A 72 -0.51 0.39 6.14
C SER A 72 0.09 1.30 5.08
N ASN A 73 1.07 2.11 5.49
CA ASN A 73 1.68 3.12 4.61
C ASN A 73 2.67 2.51 3.59
N GLY A 74 2.76 1.18 3.48
CA GLY A 74 3.62 0.48 2.53
C GLY A 74 3.53 -1.03 2.70
N ILE A 75 4.28 -1.76 1.88
CA ILE A 75 4.33 -3.23 1.90
C ILE A 75 4.73 -3.76 3.28
N SER A 76 3.98 -4.75 3.77
CA SER A 76 4.24 -5.46 5.04
C SER A 76 4.90 -6.84 4.87
N SER A 77 4.90 -7.39 3.67
CA SER A 77 5.39 -8.75 3.36
C SER A 77 5.78 -8.84 1.89
N CYS A 78 6.73 -9.71 1.56
CA CYS A 78 7.08 -10.02 0.18
C CYS A 78 6.63 -11.43 -0.17
N PRO A 79 6.14 -11.65 -1.40
CA PRO A 79 5.79 -13.00 -1.87
C PRO A 79 7.05 -13.89 -1.95
N SER A 80 6.84 -15.21 -2.01
CA SER A 80 7.93 -16.17 -2.16
C SER A 80 8.80 -15.85 -3.37
N GLY A 81 10.13 -15.92 -3.21
CA GLY A 81 11.10 -15.55 -4.25
C GLY A 81 11.37 -14.05 -4.36
N TYR A 82 10.87 -13.24 -3.43
CA TYR A 82 11.17 -11.82 -3.32
C TYR A 82 11.77 -11.47 -1.95
N THR A 83 12.54 -10.40 -1.90
CA THR A 83 13.11 -9.85 -0.67
C THR A 83 12.75 -8.38 -0.51
N MET A 84 12.56 -7.95 0.73
CA MET A 84 12.12 -6.60 1.07
C MET A 84 13.29 -5.62 1.07
N ILE A 85 13.11 -4.48 0.43
CA ILE A 85 14.03 -3.34 0.46
C ILE A 85 13.32 -2.16 1.12
N GLY A 86 13.85 -1.71 2.26
CA GLY A 86 13.26 -0.65 3.07
C GLY A 86 12.85 -1.13 4.46
N THR A 87 11.82 -0.49 5.04
CA THR A 87 11.34 -0.80 6.38
C THR A 87 9.87 -1.20 6.31
N THR A 88 9.55 -2.39 6.79
CA THR A 88 8.19 -2.96 6.78
C THR A 88 7.11 -1.93 7.17
N GLY A 89 6.11 -1.77 6.31
CA GLY A 89 4.98 -0.85 6.52
C GLY A 89 5.28 0.64 6.31
N LYS A 90 6.48 1.01 5.83
CA LYS A 90 6.84 2.40 5.49
C LYS A 90 6.73 2.66 3.99
N ARG A 91 6.37 3.90 3.63
CA ARG A 91 6.33 4.38 2.24
C ARG A 91 7.71 4.23 1.60
N GLY A 92 7.74 3.81 0.34
CA GLY A 92 8.98 3.58 -0.40
C GLY A 92 9.68 2.26 -0.08
N THR A 93 9.03 1.39 0.69
CA THR A 93 9.42 -0.02 0.83
C THR A 93 8.85 -0.81 -0.33
N PHE A 94 9.67 -1.65 -0.94
CA PHE A 94 9.30 -2.47 -2.09
C PHE A 94 9.90 -3.87 -1.97
N CYS A 95 9.40 -4.81 -2.75
CA CYS A 95 10.02 -6.13 -2.88
C CYS A 95 10.74 -6.25 -4.22
N ILE A 96 11.85 -6.97 -4.26
CA ILE A 96 12.60 -7.29 -5.48
C ILE A 96 12.81 -8.80 -5.57
N SER A 97 12.73 -9.38 -6.78
CA SER A 97 12.95 -10.81 -6.97
C SER A 97 14.37 -11.21 -6.55
N THR A 98 14.50 -12.28 -5.75
CA THR A 98 15.79 -12.74 -5.20
C THR A 98 16.70 -13.34 -6.26
N ALA A 99 16.13 -13.92 -7.31
CA ALA A 99 16.86 -14.43 -8.46
C ALA A 99 16.73 -13.49 -9.68
N GLU A 100 17.81 -13.42 -10.46
CA GLU A 100 17.75 -12.91 -11.83
C GLU A 100 16.85 -13.81 -12.66
N ARG A 101 16.07 -13.19 -13.54
CA ARG A 101 15.31 -13.89 -14.57
C ARG A 101 16.16 -14.04 -15.82
N THR A 102 15.87 -15.10 -16.57
CA THR A 102 16.53 -15.42 -17.84
C THR A 102 16.55 -14.22 -18.77
N ALA A 103 17.68 -13.99 -19.45
CA ALA A 103 17.83 -12.86 -20.34
C ALA A 103 16.74 -12.81 -21.41
N ALA A 104 16.16 -11.63 -21.62
CA ALA A 104 15.11 -11.39 -22.61
C ALA A 104 15.19 -9.97 -23.14
N THR A 105 14.49 -9.69 -24.24
CA THR A 105 14.30 -8.31 -24.71
C THR A 105 13.54 -7.51 -23.68
N TRP A 106 13.70 -6.19 -23.70
CA TRP A 106 13.11 -5.32 -22.68
C TRP A 106 11.58 -5.45 -22.61
N ALA A 107 10.91 -5.54 -23.77
CA ALA A 107 9.46 -5.71 -23.84
C ALA A 107 9.01 -7.05 -23.24
N THR A 108 9.73 -8.13 -23.52
CA THR A 108 9.46 -9.45 -22.94
C THR A 108 9.72 -9.46 -21.43
N ALA A 109 10.78 -8.79 -20.96
CA ALA A 109 11.07 -8.64 -19.53
C ALA A 109 9.94 -7.91 -18.79
N MET A 110 9.48 -6.77 -19.34
CA MET A 110 8.35 -6.02 -18.80
C MET A 110 7.07 -6.87 -18.78
N GLN A 111 6.73 -7.50 -19.89
CA GLN A 111 5.53 -8.32 -20.00
C GLN A 111 5.56 -9.52 -19.06
N THR A 112 6.73 -10.13 -18.88
CA THR A 112 6.90 -11.22 -17.93
C THR A 112 6.60 -10.77 -16.51
N CYS A 113 7.11 -9.59 -16.08
CA CYS A 113 6.87 -9.10 -14.73
C CYS A 113 5.40 -8.75 -14.46
N ILE A 114 4.72 -8.06 -15.39
CA ILE A 114 3.31 -7.64 -15.19
C ILE A 114 2.31 -8.80 -15.20
N ASN A 115 2.68 -9.93 -15.82
CA ASN A 115 1.83 -11.12 -15.90
C ASN A 115 2.08 -12.12 -14.77
N LEU A 116 2.94 -11.80 -13.79
CA LEU A 116 3.16 -12.67 -12.65
C LEU A 116 1.91 -12.73 -11.77
N ASN A 117 1.39 -13.94 -11.58
CA ASN A 117 0.30 -14.21 -10.66
C ASN A 117 0.86 -14.40 -9.24
N LEU A 118 0.98 -13.30 -8.50
CA LEU A 118 1.51 -13.29 -7.13
C LEU A 118 0.36 -13.32 -6.11
N THR A 119 0.65 -13.85 -4.92
CA THR A 119 -0.30 -13.85 -3.80
C THR A 119 -0.54 -12.46 -3.23
N GLU A 120 0.39 -11.53 -3.45
CA GLU A 120 0.36 -10.16 -2.95
C GLU A 120 0.93 -9.20 -4.00
N GLY A 121 0.20 -8.11 -4.26
CA GLY A 121 0.59 -7.00 -5.13
C GLY A 121 0.62 -7.32 -6.64
N SER A 122 1.12 -6.38 -7.44
CA SER A 122 1.31 -6.54 -8.89
C SER A 122 2.75 -6.19 -9.27
N ALA A 123 3.47 -7.15 -9.82
CA ALA A 123 4.89 -6.94 -10.13
C ALA A 123 5.10 -6.18 -11.45
N PHE A 124 6.25 -5.54 -11.56
CA PHE A 124 6.69 -4.81 -12.75
C PHE A 124 8.20 -4.90 -12.89
N LEU A 125 8.75 -4.56 -14.05
CA LEU A 125 10.20 -4.50 -14.24
C LEU A 125 10.77 -3.43 -13.30
N CYS A 126 11.77 -3.79 -12.49
CA CYS A 126 12.36 -2.86 -11.53
C CYS A 126 12.83 -1.57 -12.21
N SER A 127 12.46 -0.42 -11.64
CA SER A 127 13.10 0.84 -12.02
C SER A 127 14.56 0.86 -11.59
N TYR A 128 15.37 1.69 -12.23
CA TYR A 128 16.75 1.91 -11.85
C TYR A 128 16.86 2.35 -10.39
N ASN A 129 15.95 3.20 -9.90
CA ASN A 129 15.96 3.65 -8.51
C ASN A 129 15.74 2.49 -7.52
N GLN A 130 14.83 1.56 -7.82
CA GLN A 130 14.59 0.38 -6.99
C GLN A 130 15.79 -0.56 -7.05
N TRP A 131 16.26 -0.85 -8.27
CA TRP A 131 17.40 -1.72 -8.51
C TRP A 131 18.66 -1.19 -7.78
N TYR A 132 18.94 0.11 -7.87
CA TYR A 132 20.10 0.75 -7.25
C TYR A 132 20.03 0.69 -5.72
N LYS A 133 18.84 0.95 -5.14
CA LYS A 133 18.63 0.81 -3.69
C LYS A 133 18.84 -0.62 -3.21
N ALA A 134 18.35 -1.61 -3.95
CA ALA A 134 18.54 -3.02 -3.64
C ALA A 134 20.03 -3.40 -3.70
N CYS A 135 20.74 -2.94 -4.73
CA CYS A 135 22.17 -3.18 -4.89
C CYS A 135 22.98 -2.59 -3.72
N LEU A 136 22.71 -1.34 -3.32
CA LEU A 136 23.36 -0.72 -2.15
C LEU A 136 23.01 -1.41 -0.83
N ALA A 137 21.81 -1.98 -0.72
CA ALA A 137 21.42 -2.79 0.44
C ALA A 137 22.11 -4.15 0.48
N GLY A 138 22.84 -4.54 -0.58
CA GLY A 138 23.54 -5.83 -0.67
C GLY A 138 22.60 -7.04 -0.79
N THR A 139 21.33 -6.80 -1.12
CA THR A 139 20.31 -7.84 -1.27
C THR A 139 19.40 -7.48 -2.44
N PRO A 140 19.23 -8.35 -3.44
CA PRO A 140 19.85 -9.67 -3.61
C PRO A 140 21.39 -9.64 -3.79
N THR A 141 22.07 -10.77 -3.64
CA THR A 141 23.56 -10.85 -3.63
C THR A 141 24.22 -10.86 -5.02
N SER A 142 23.46 -11.02 -6.09
CA SER A 142 23.93 -11.04 -7.49
C SER A 142 23.39 -9.83 -8.24
N MET A 143 23.66 -8.64 -7.72
CA MET A 143 23.22 -7.39 -8.35
C MET A 143 24.32 -6.78 -9.24
N THR A 144 25.54 -7.29 -9.24
CA THR A 144 26.65 -6.65 -9.99
C THR A 144 27.43 -7.60 -10.89
N ASN A 145 26.97 -8.83 -11.03
CA ASN A 145 27.57 -9.89 -11.84
C ASN A 145 27.36 -9.70 -13.35
N ASN A 146 26.31 -9.02 -13.78
CA ASN A 146 26.00 -8.79 -15.19
C ASN A 146 25.19 -7.50 -15.38
N TRP A 147 24.79 -7.24 -16.62
CA TRP A 147 23.83 -6.20 -16.95
C TRP A 147 22.41 -6.72 -16.77
N GLU A 148 21.63 -6.00 -15.98
CA GLU A 148 20.20 -6.23 -15.82
C GLU A 148 19.37 -5.09 -16.43
N TRP A 149 18.25 -5.43 -17.06
CA TRP A 149 17.29 -4.42 -17.51
C TRP A 149 16.65 -3.68 -16.33
N THR A 150 16.43 -2.38 -16.55
CA THR A 150 15.55 -1.57 -15.73
C THR A 150 14.35 -1.09 -16.56
N SER A 151 13.26 -0.68 -15.91
CA SER A 151 12.09 -0.13 -16.62
C SER A 151 12.30 1.26 -17.21
N ASN A 152 13.47 1.88 -16.99
CA ASN A 152 13.75 3.21 -17.50
C ASN A 152 14.07 3.18 -19.00
N ILE A 153 13.21 3.81 -19.80
CA ILE A 153 13.42 4.04 -21.23
C ILE A 153 14.19 5.34 -21.42
N THR A 154 15.13 5.39 -22.37
CA THR A 154 15.91 6.60 -22.68
C THR A 154 15.46 7.26 -23.98
N ASN A 155 15.05 6.47 -24.96
CA ASN A 155 14.45 6.92 -26.21
C ASN A 155 13.60 5.79 -26.81
N ASN A 156 13.10 5.99 -28.04
CA ASN A 156 12.23 5.03 -28.71
C ASN A 156 12.89 3.67 -29.04
N THR A 157 14.21 3.54 -28.95
CA THR A 157 14.95 2.30 -29.24
C THR A 157 15.87 1.85 -28.11
N ASN A 158 16.12 2.66 -27.08
CA ASN A 158 17.11 2.39 -26.05
C ASN A 158 16.51 2.41 -24.64
N ALA A 159 16.91 1.44 -23.82
CA ALA A 159 16.53 1.33 -22.41
C ALA A 159 17.78 1.25 -21.51
N MET A 160 17.61 1.57 -20.23
CA MET A 160 18.69 1.58 -19.25
C MET A 160 18.97 0.19 -18.71
N GLN A 161 20.25 -0.13 -18.58
CA GLN A 161 20.78 -1.35 -17.95
C GLN A 161 21.67 -0.98 -16.74
N ALA A 162 21.68 -1.82 -15.70
CA ALA A 162 22.46 -1.61 -14.48
C ALA A 162 23.19 -2.88 -14.02
N GLY A 163 24.26 -2.75 -13.20
CA GLY A 163 24.88 -3.90 -12.50
C GLY A 163 26.34 -4.14 -12.76
N ASN A 164 26.73 -4.30 -14.01
CA ASN A 164 28.01 -4.85 -14.44
C ASN A 164 29.25 -4.30 -13.70
N GLY A 165 29.67 -5.01 -12.64
CA GLY A 165 30.82 -4.73 -11.78
C GLY A 165 30.54 -3.84 -10.56
N SER A 166 29.48 -3.01 -10.56
CA SER A 166 29.16 -2.14 -9.42
C SER A 166 27.72 -1.65 -9.43
N CYS A 167 27.20 -1.25 -8.25
CA CYS A 167 25.88 -0.62 -8.18
C CYS A 167 25.77 0.68 -8.98
N GLY A 168 26.88 1.40 -9.17
CA GLY A 168 26.91 2.63 -9.97
C GLY A 168 27.07 2.38 -11.47
N ALA A 169 27.23 1.13 -11.90
CA ALA A 169 27.37 0.80 -13.31
C ALA A 169 26.01 0.97 -14.01
N LEU A 170 25.95 1.94 -14.92
CA LEU A 170 24.75 2.30 -15.66
C LEU A 170 25.11 2.60 -17.11
N SER A 171 24.32 2.08 -18.05
CA SER A 171 24.52 2.32 -19.48
C SER A 171 23.18 2.35 -20.25
N ASN A 172 23.22 2.88 -21.46
CA ASN A 172 22.13 2.78 -22.42
C ASN A 172 22.39 1.60 -23.34
N ALA A 173 21.53 0.59 -23.30
CA ALA A 173 21.56 -0.47 -24.30
C ALA A 173 21.07 0.09 -25.64
N SER A 174 21.89 -0.01 -26.69
CA SER A 174 21.45 0.29 -28.05
C SER A 174 20.54 -0.83 -28.54
N ASP A 175 19.31 -0.47 -28.92
CA ASP A 175 18.27 -1.38 -29.43
C ASP A 175 17.78 -2.44 -28.41
N PHE A 176 16.83 -2.03 -27.57
CA PHE A 176 16.16 -2.91 -26.61
C PHE A 176 15.19 -3.93 -27.27
N THR A 177 14.94 -3.79 -28.58
CA THR A 177 14.02 -4.68 -29.31
C THR A 177 14.70 -5.99 -29.70
N THR A 178 16.02 -5.98 -29.84
CA THR A 178 16.83 -7.16 -30.22
C THR A 178 17.79 -7.60 -29.12
N THR A 179 18.29 -6.67 -28.30
CA THR A 179 19.22 -6.98 -27.22
C THR A 179 18.50 -7.66 -26.06
N SER A 180 19.14 -8.66 -25.44
CA SER A 180 18.62 -9.36 -24.28
C SER A 180 19.55 -9.28 -23.08
N TYR A 181 18.99 -8.89 -21.92
CA TYR A 181 19.67 -8.87 -20.63
C TYR A 181 18.81 -9.57 -19.58
N THR A 182 19.45 -10.07 -18.54
CA THR A 182 18.78 -10.56 -17.33
C THR A 182 17.99 -9.41 -16.69
N TYR A 183 17.07 -9.74 -15.79
CA TYR A 183 16.25 -8.71 -15.16
C TYR A 183 15.65 -9.21 -13.85
N ARG A 184 15.14 -8.26 -13.06
CA ARG A 184 14.40 -8.53 -11.83
C ARG A 184 13.06 -7.82 -11.87
N CYS A 185 12.08 -8.42 -11.20
CA CYS A 185 10.77 -7.81 -11.03
C CYS A 185 10.68 -7.20 -9.63
N CYS A 186 10.04 -6.04 -9.54
CA CYS A 186 9.78 -5.32 -8.31
C CYS A 186 8.28 -5.25 -8.02
N LEU A 187 7.93 -5.06 -6.75
CA LEU A 187 6.58 -4.97 -6.22
C LEU A 187 6.49 -3.76 -5.28
N GLU A 188 5.44 -2.95 -5.40
CA GLU A 188 5.12 -1.82 -4.51
C GLU A 188 3.68 -1.90 -3.99
#